data_AF-A0A956PFL8-F1
#
_entry.id   AF-A0A956PFL8-F1
#
_cell.length_a   1.000
_cell.length_b   1.000
_cell.length_c   1.000
_cell.angle_alpha   90.00
_cell.angle_beta   90.00
_cell.angle_gamma   90.00
#
_symmetry.space_group_name_H-M   'P 1'
#
loop_
_entity.id
_entity.type
_entity.pdbx_description
1 polymer ?
#
loop_
_entity_poly.entity_id
_entity_poly.type
_entity_poly.pdbx_seq_one_letter_code
_entity_poly.pdbx_strand_id
1 'polypeptide(L)'
;MNKTEKELWRAVDSAVFGTNEPAVLQGKLETMKSQFEHEQSSLGRYLESLRRQLELAPQEIAMKSGVELEIWKSWEGDFSTPSREELQSLIQKMRWTRYFEKVLWKLWGEADRFRLKRLASFRPEFLAARGVSSEAGIAWQSVGRDNQEKIVAWGRAHGHDFPKTLSEFLASLETEEEREDWVEEVLGD
;
A
#
# COMPACT_ATOMS: atom_id res chain seq x y z
N MET A 1 -2.74 21.44 -33.93
CA MET A 1 -3.83 21.64 -32.96
C MET A 1 -4.61 22.86 -33.38
N ASN A 2 -5.85 22.69 -33.81
CA ASN A 2 -6.64 23.80 -34.37
C ASN A 2 -7.25 24.66 -33.24
N LYS A 3 -7.64 25.90 -33.55
CA LYS A 3 -8.12 26.88 -32.54
C LYS A 3 -9.28 26.34 -31.68
N THR A 4 -10.18 25.59 -32.32
CA THR A 4 -11.35 24.94 -31.71
C THR A 4 -10.98 23.83 -30.73
N GLU A 5 -9.94 23.03 -31.02
CA GLU A 5 -9.41 22.02 -30.08
C GLU A 5 -8.84 22.67 -28.83
N LYS A 6 -8.10 23.77 -29.01
CA LYS A 6 -7.45 24.49 -27.90
C LYS A 6 -8.47 25.15 -26.97
N GLU A 7 -9.59 25.62 -27.52
CA GLU A 7 -10.72 26.14 -26.75
C GLU A 7 -11.49 25.02 -26.04
N LEU A 8 -11.64 23.85 -26.68
CA LEU A 8 -12.26 22.67 -26.07
C LEU A 8 -11.45 22.16 -24.87
N TRP A 9 -10.12 22.03 -25.01
CA TRP A 9 -9.23 21.62 -23.92
C TRP A 9 -9.23 22.62 -22.77
N ARG A 10 -9.22 23.92 -23.05
CA ARG A 10 -9.38 24.95 -22.00
C ARG A 10 -10.73 24.88 -21.29
N ALA A 11 -11.81 24.59 -22.01
CA ALA A 11 -13.12 24.42 -21.38
C ALA A 11 -13.15 23.18 -20.47
N VAL A 12 -12.50 22.08 -20.88
CA VAL A 12 -12.34 20.87 -20.06
C VAL A 12 -11.46 21.15 -18.84
N ASP A 13 -10.30 21.78 -19.03
CA ASP A 13 -9.38 22.14 -17.94
C ASP A 13 -10.05 23.07 -16.92
N SER A 14 -10.78 24.08 -17.40
CA SER A 14 -11.56 24.97 -16.53
C SER A 14 -12.70 24.25 -15.81
N ALA A 15 -13.33 23.25 -16.42
CA ALA A 15 -14.42 22.50 -15.81
C ALA A 15 -13.91 21.49 -14.76
N VAL A 16 -12.75 20.88 -15.00
CA VAL A 16 -12.13 19.87 -14.12
C VAL A 16 -11.37 20.55 -12.97
N PHE A 17 -10.64 21.64 -13.27
CA PHE A 17 -9.73 22.27 -12.31
C PHE A 17 -10.20 23.64 -11.84
N GLY A 18 -11.27 24.21 -12.39
CA GLY A 18 -11.77 25.54 -12.00
C GLY A 18 -10.82 26.70 -12.37
N THR A 19 -9.82 26.46 -13.22
CA THR A 19 -8.83 27.46 -13.64
C THR A 19 -8.27 27.14 -15.02
N ASN A 20 -7.81 28.18 -15.72
CA ASN A 20 -7.11 28.09 -17.01
C ASN A 20 -5.65 28.56 -16.89
N GLU A 21 -5.18 28.86 -15.67
CA GLU A 21 -3.82 29.35 -15.44
C GLU A 21 -2.83 28.18 -15.50
N PRO A 22 -1.85 28.19 -16.43
CA PRO A 22 -0.97 27.03 -16.64
C PRO A 22 -0.18 26.60 -15.41
N ALA A 23 0.30 27.53 -14.60
CA ALA A 23 1.05 27.21 -13.37
C ALA A 23 0.16 26.58 -12.29
N VAL A 24 -1.09 27.04 -12.17
CA VAL A 24 -2.07 26.47 -11.24
C VAL A 24 -2.55 25.10 -11.73
N LEU A 25 -2.75 24.94 -13.04
CA LEU A 25 -3.04 23.65 -13.65
C LEU A 25 -1.90 22.65 -13.42
N GLN A 26 -0.66 23.06 -13.62
CA GLN A 26 0.50 22.20 -13.37
C GLN A 26 0.57 21.78 -11.90
N GLY A 27 0.43 22.71 -10.95
CA GLY A 27 0.40 22.38 -9.52
C GLY A 27 -0.76 21.44 -9.14
N LYS A 28 -1.95 21.63 -9.73
CA LYS A 28 -3.09 20.73 -9.53
C LYS A 28 -2.87 19.35 -10.13
N LEU A 29 -2.25 19.26 -11.32
CA LEU A 29 -1.90 18.00 -11.96
C LEU A 29 -0.82 17.25 -11.16
N GLU A 30 0.20 17.95 -10.66
CA GLU A 30 1.23 17.37 -9.79
C GLU A 30 0.60 16.86 -8.48
N THR A 31 -0.32 17.62 -7.89
CA THR A 31 -1.07 17.19 -6.70
C THR A 31 -1.93 15.96 -6.98
N MET A 32 -2.68 15.94 -8.08
CA MET A 32 -3.48 14.77 -8.48
C MET A 32 -2.60 13.55 -8.77
N LYS A 33 -1.46 13.75 -9.43
CA LYS A 33 -0.49 12.68 -9.69
C LYS A 33 0.07 12.11 -8.39
N SER A 34 0.49 12.98 -7.47
CA SER A 34 0.99 12.56 -6.15
C SER A 34 -0.07 11.82 -5.34
N GLN A 35 -1.32 12.29 -5.38
CA GLN A 35 -2.44 11.62 -4.74
C GLN A 35 -2.70 10.24 -5.36
N PHE A 36 -2.66 10.14 -6.69
CA PHE A 36 -2.83 8.89 -7.41
C PHE A 36 -1.69 7.89 -7.11
N GLU A 37 -0.45 8.36 -7.06
CA GLU A 37 0.72 7.57 -6.66
C GLU A 37 0.59 7.09 -5.22
N HIS A 38 0.08 7.95 -4.32
CA HIS A 38 -0.17 7.59 -2.92
C HIS A 38 -1.27 6.52 -2.80
N GLU A 39 -2.38 6.68 -3.52
CA GLU A 39 -3.49 5.74 -3.53
C GLU A 39 -3.08 4.39 -4.13
N GLN A 40 -2.12 4.37 -5.07
CA GLN A 40 -1.59 3.14 -5.67
C GLN A 40 -0.27 2.67 -5.05
N SER A 41 0.14 3.22 -3.90
CA SER A 41 1.42 2.84 -3.29
C SER A 41 1.39 1.47 -2.62
N SER A 42 0.20 0.97 -2.28
CA SER A 42 -0.01 -0.34 -1.66
C SER A 42 -1.39 -0.90 -1.99
N LEU A 43 -1.55 -2.22 -1.82
CA LEU A 43 -2.83 -2.88 -2.04
C LEU A 43 -3.92 -2.29 -1.12
N GLY A 44 -3.63 -2.10 0.16
CA GLY A 44 -4.59 -1.59 1.14
C GLY A 44 -5.05 -0.18 0.84
N ARG A 45 -4.12 0.74 0.51
CA ARG A 45 -4.47 2.11 0.08
C ARG A 45 -5.30 2.12 -1.20
N TYR A 46 -5.03 1.20 -2.11
CA TYR A 46 -5.80 1.12 -3.34
C TYR A 46 -7.22 0.62 -3.10
N LEU A 47 -7.39 -0.39 -2.24
CA LEU A 47 -8.70 -0.84 -1.78
C LEU A 47 -9.47 0.27 -1.04
N GLU A 48 -8.77 1.04 -0.20
CA GLU A 48 -9.35 2.19 0.48
C GLU A 48 -9.81 3.27 -0.52
N SER A 49 -9.00 3.60 -1.53
CA SER A 49 -9.36 4.54 -2.58
C SER A 49 -10.59 4.05 -3.34
N LEU A 50 -10.63 2.78 -3.75
CA LEU A 50 -11.80 2.19 -4.43
C LEU A 50 -13.07 2.25 -3.56
N ARG A 51 -12.96 1.99 -2.26
CA ARG A 51 -14.08 2.16 -1.32
C ARG A 51 -14.56 3.62 -1.27
N ARG A 52 -13.62 4.57 -1.11
CA ARG A 52 -13.93 6.00 -1.01
C ARG A 52 -14.55 6.54 -2.30
N GLN A 53 -14.11 6.07 -3.48
CA GLN A 53 -14.70 6.43 -4.78
C GLN A 53 -16.15 5.94 -4.92
N LEU A 54 -16.52 4.87 -4.23
CA LEU A 54 -17.89 4.38 -4.15
C LEU A 54 -18.70 5.06 -3.04
N GLU A 55 -18.10 5.99 -2.29
CA GLU A 55 -18.69 6.68 -1.14
C GLU A 55 -19.20 5.73 -0.05
N LEU A 56 -18.53 4.59 0.13
CA LEU A 56 -18.93 3.56 1.08
C LEU A 56 -18.17 3.65 2.41
N ALA A 57 -18.89 3.44 3.50
CA ALA A 57 -18.31 3.15 4.80
C ALA A 57 -17.64 1.75 4.79
N PRO A 58 -16.64 1.49 5.64
CA PRO A 58 -15.98 0.18 5.74
C PRO A 58 -16.97 -0.99 5.92
N GLN A 59 -18.04 -0.80 6.70
CA GLN A 59 -19.10 -1.78 6.92
C GLN A 59 -19.85 -2.14 5.64
N GLU A 60 -20.14 -1.15 4.80
CA GLU A 60 -20.96 -1.33 3.61
C GLU A 60 -20.19 -2.06 2.51
N ILE A 61 -18.90 -1.74 2.34
CA ILE A 61 -18.06 -2.44 1.36
C ILE A 61 -17.74 -3.86 1.83
N ALA A 62 -17.55 -4.10 3.12
CA ALA A 62 -17.34 -5.44 3.68
C ALA A 62 -18.57 -6.32 3.40
N MET A 63 -19.77 -5.78 3.65
CA MET A 63 -21.03 -6.46 3.32
C MET A 63 -21.17 -6.73 1.81
N LYS A 64 -20.87 -5.75 0.94
CA LYS A 64 -20.94 -5.91 -0.53
C LYS A 64 -19.94 -6.94 -1.06
N SER A 65 -18.73 -6.95 -0.50
CA SER A 65 -17.69 -7.94 -0.84
C SER A 65 -17.95 -9.31 -0.19
N GLY A 66 -18.86 -9.38 0.78
CA GLY A 66 -19.19 -10.60 1.52
C GLY A 66 -18.03 -11.09 2.37
N VAL A 67 -17.29 -10.17 2.99
CA VAL A 67 -16.22 -10.44 3.96
C VAL A 67 -16.55 -9.77 5.28
N GLU A 68 -15.97 -10.26 6.37
CA GLU A 68 -16.15 -9.63 7.69
C GLU A 68 -15.48 -8.25 7.73
N LEU A 69 -16.06 -7.32 8.50
CA LEU A 69 -15.56 -5.95 8.63
C LEU A 69 -14.08 -5.90 9.03
N GLU A 70 -13.68 -6.72 9.99
CA GLU A 70 -12.30 -6.72 10.50
C GLU A 70 -11.31 -7.25 9.47
N ILE A 71 -11.72 -8.21 8.63
CA ILE A 71 -10.91 -8.67 7.49
C ILE A 71 -10.75 -7.53 6.48
N TRP A 72 -11.84 -6.84 6.12
CA TRP A 72 -11.77 -5.72 5.19
C TRP A 72 -10.84 -4.60 5.69
N LYS A 73 -10.99 -4.19 6.95
CA LYS A 73 -10.10 -3.20 7.58
C LYS A 73 -8.64 -3.66 7.60
N SER A 74 -8.41 -4.95 7.82
CA SER A 74 -7.08 -5.54 7.78
C SER A 74 -6.46 -5.43 6.39
N TRP A 75 -7.24 -5.65 5.32
CA TRP A 75 -6.78 -5.43 3.95
C TRP A 75 -6.47 -3.97 3.67
N GLU A 76 -7.38 -3.03 4.01
CA GLU A 76 -7.14 -1.59 3.80
C GLU A 76 -5.92 -1.06 4.58
N GLY A 77 -5.69 -1.60 5.78
CA GLY A 77 -4.56 -1.21 6.62
C GLY A 77 -3.22 -1.84 6.23
N ASP A 78 -3.19 -2.66 5.16
CA ASP A 78 -2.05 -3.50 4.77
C ASP A 78 -1.60 -4.46 5.89
N PHE A 79 -2.49 -4.87 6.79
CA PHE A 79 -2.20 -5.83 7.86
C PHE A 79 -2.34 -7.29 7.42
N SER A 80 -3.06 -7.54 6.32
CA SER A 80 -3.13 -8.85 5.67
C SER A 80 -3.35 -8.71 4.16
N THR A 81 -3.00 -9.75 3.40
CA THR A 81 -3.32 -9.84 1.97
C THR A 81 -4.54 -10.74 1.83
N PRO A 82 -5.55 -10.39 1.00
CA PRO A 82 -6.54 -11.39 0.58
C PRO A 82 -5.83 -12.58 -0.08
N SER A 83 -6.33 -13.79 0.09
CA SER A 83 -5.95 -14.91 -0.77
C SER A 83 -6.31 -14.62 -2.24
N ARG A 84 -5.74 -15.39 -3.15
CA ARG A 84 -6.04 -15.26 -4.58
C ARG A 84 -7.54 -15.44 -4.85
N GLU A 85 -8.15 -16.42 -4.20
CA GLU A 85 -9.57 -16.74 -4.32
C GLU A 85 -10.45 -15.63 -3.74
N GLU A 86 -10.06 -15.06 -2.59
CA GLU A 86 -10.76 -13.92 -1.99
C GLU A 86 -10.68 -12.67 -2.88
N LEU A 87 -9.51 -12.36 -3.43
CA LEU A 87 -9.35 -11.23 -4.34
C LEU A 87 -10.14 -11.43 -5.63
N GLN A 88 -10.13 -12.64 -6.20
CA GLN A 88 -10.92 -12.96 -7.38
C GLN A 88 -12.43 -12.83 -7.12
N SER A 89 -12.90 -13.34 -5.98
CA SER A 89 -14.29 -13.22 -5.53
C SER A 89 -14.68 -11.75 -5.33
N LEU A 90 -13.81 -10.95 -4.72
CA LEU A 90 -13.99 -9.51 -4.53
C LEU A 90 -14.17 -8.80 -5.88
N ILE A 91 -13.25 -9.02 -6.83
CA ILE A 91 -13.28 -8.39 -8.16
C ILE A 91 -14.59 -8.73 -8.88
N GLN A 92 -15.04 -9.99 -8.81
CA GLN A 92 -16.30 -10.43 -9.41
C GLN A 92 -17.53 -9.76 -8.79
N LYS A 93 -17.60 -9.68 -7.46
CA LYS A 93 -18.73 -9.07 -6.74
C LYS A 93 -18.81 -7.57 -6.97
N MET A 94 -17.66 -6.90 -6.96
CA MET A 94 -17.59 -5.44 -7.13
C MET A 94 -17.78 -5.00 -8.59
N ARG A 95 -17.63 -5.93 -9.55
CA ARG A 95 -17.73 -5.65 -11.00
C ARG A 95 -16.80 -4.51 -11.43
N TRP A 96 -15.62 -4.45 -10.82
CA TRP A 96 -14.62 -3.47 -11.15
C TRP A 96 -14.12 -3.64 -12.59
N THR A 97 -13.69 -2.54 -13.20
CA THR A 97 -13.20 -2.56 -14.57
C THR A 97 -11.90 -3.35 -14.68
N ARG A 98 -11.55 -3.81 -15.90
CA ARG A 98 -10.27 -4.47 -16.17
C ARG A 98 -9.05 -3.64 -15.75
N TYR A 99 -9.20 -2.31 -15.76
CA TYR A 99 -8.15 -1.41 -15.30
C TYR A 99 -7.87 -1.59 -13.80
N PHE A 100 -8.92 -1.53 -12.96
CA PHE A 100 -8.80 -1.75 -11.52
C PHE A 100 -8.32 -3.15 -11.19
N GLU A 101 -8.83 -4.17 -11.88
CA GLU A 101 -8.38 -5.55 -11.74
C GLU A 101 -6.88 -5.69 -12.00
N LYS A 102 -6.35 -5.09 -13.06
CA LYS A 102 -4.92 -5.14 -13.38
C LYS A 102 -4.07 -4.53 -12.26
N VAL A 103 -4.49 -3.39 -11.72
CA VAL A 103 -3.77 -2.72 -10.64
C VAL A 103 -3.84 -3.54 -9.35
N LEU A 104 -5.01 -4.09 -9.00
CA LEU A 104 -5.18 -4.98 -7.84
C LEU A 104 -4.24 -6.18 -7.91
N TRP A 105 -4.19 -6.89 -9.05
CA TRP A 105 -3.31 -8.05 -9.19
C TRP A 105 -1.82 -7.69 -9.12
N LYS A 106 -1.43 -6.55 -9.68
CA LYS A 106 -0.06 -6.04 -9.54
C LYS A 106 0.27 -5.80 -8.06
N LEU A 107 -0.55 -5.00 -7.38
CA LEU A 107 -0.32 -4.65 -5.97
C LEU A 107 -0.44 -5.85 -5.04
N TRP A 108 -1.27 -6.83 -5.38
CA TRP A 108 -1.37 -8.10 -4.68
C TRP A 108 -0.07 -8.90 -4.76
N GLY A 109 0.55 -8.97 -5.94
CA GLY A 109 1.86 -9.61 -6.10
C GLY A 109 3.00 -8.87 -5.39
N GLU A 110 2.86 -7.55 -5.21
CA GLU A 110 3.85 -6.70 -4.53
C GLU A 110 3.58 -6.55 -3.02
N ALA A 111 2.46 -7.07 -2.49
CA ALA A 111 1.99 -6.77 -1.14
C ALA A 111 2.99 -7.20 -0.05
N ASP A 112 3.61 -8.36 -0.21
CA ASP A 112 4.57 -8.89 0.76
C ASP A 112 5.87 -8.09 0.74
N ARG A 113 6.40 -7.78 -0.46
CA ARG A 113 7.54 -6.88 -0.63
C ARG A 113 7.26 -5.52 -0.01
N PHE A 114 6.10 -4.93 -0.25
CA PHE A 114 5.70 -3.66 0.35
C PHE A 114 5.73 -3.69 1.88
N ARG A 115 5.19 -4.75 2.51
CA ARG A 115 5.20 -4.87 3.98
C ARG A 115 6.59 -5.07 4.54
N LEU A 116 7.43 -5.87 3.90
CA LEU A 116 8.82 -6.05 4.32
C LEU A 116 9.62 -4.75 4.19
N LYS A 117 9.47 -3.99 3.09
CA LYS A 117 10.06 -2.65 2.97
C LYS A 117 9.60 -1.71 4.07
N ARG A 118 8.29 -1.72 4.38
CA ARG A 118 7.73 -0.92 5.47
C ARG A 118 8.31 -1.31 6.83
N LEU A 119 8.52 -2.61 7.05
CA LEU A 119 9.18 -3.14 8.25
C LEU A 119 10.65 -2.70 8.29
N ALA A 120 11.40 -2.81 7.20
CA ALA A 120 12.81 -2.44 7.14
C ALA A 120 13.07 -0.93 7.25
N SER A 121 12.13 -0.13 6.75
CA SER A 121 12.19 1.34 6.84
C SER A 121 11.68 1.87 8.18
N PHE A 122 11.20 0.99 9.06
CA PHE A 122 10.67 1.37 10.36
C PHE A 122 11.78 1.87 11.27
N ARG A 123 11.66 3.10 11.77
CA ARG A 123 12.61 3.69 12.73
C ARG A 123 12.00 3.70 14.14
N PRO A 124 12.45 2.82 15.06
CA PRO A 124 11.89 2.70 16.41
C PRO A 124 11.98 4.00 17.25
N GLU A 125 12.93 4.87 16.90
CA GLU A 125 13.25 6.12 17.59
C GLU A 125 12.09 7.12 17.63
N PHE A 126 11.20 7.12 16.63
CA PHE A 126 10.06 8.07 16.57
C PHE A 126 8.93 7.74 17.55
N LEU A 127 9.01 6.62 18.27
CA LEU A 127 7.91 6.09 19.09
C LEU A 127 8.20 6.03 20.58
N ALA A 128 9.48 5.92 20.97
CA ALA A 128 9.90 6.13 22.35
C ALA A 128 9.45 7.53 22.86
N ALA A 129 9.33 8.50 21.95
CA ALA A 129 8.81 9.84 22.22
C ALA A 129 7.28 9.93 22.48
N ARG A 130 6.50 8.86 22.22
CA ARG A 130 5.02 8.87 22.28
C ARG A 130 4.39 7.91 23.29
N GLY A 131 5.18 7.11 24.03
CA GLY A 131 4.69 6.31 25.17
C GLY A 131 3.70 5.19 24.82
N VAL A 132 3.67 4.74 23.57
CA VAL A 132 2.79 3.66 23.10
C VAL A 132 3.54 2.32 23.21
N SER A 133 2.83 1.23 23.56
CA SER A 133 3.34 -0.15 23.49
C SER A 133 4.04 -0.38 22.14
N SER A 134 5.23 -0.98 22.14
CA SER A 134 6.17 -0.93 21.01
C SER A 134 5.52 -1.31 19.66
N GLU A 135 5.39 -0.35 18.74
CA GLU A 135 4.83 -0.60 17.40
C GLU A 135 5.70 -1.56 16.57
N ALA A 136 6.92 -1.90 17.01
CA ALA A 136 7.66 -3.04 16.47
C ALA A 136 6.84 -4.33 16.52
N GLY A 137 6.02 -4.51 17.55
CA GLY A 137 5.03 -5.58 17.62
C GLY A 137 3.94 -5.44 16.57
N ILE A 138 3.49 -4.21 16.25
CA ILE A 138 2.44 -3.93 15.27
C ILE A 138 2.95 -4.11 13.83
N ALA A 139 4.16 -3.61 13.52
CA ALA A 139 4.79 -3.80 12.21
C ALA A 139 5.16 -5.26 11.98
N TRP A 140 5.67 -5.96 13.00
CA TRP A 140 5.86 -7.41 12.94
C TRP A 140 4.54 -8.15 12.71
N GLN A 141 3.48 -7.81 13.46
CA GLN A 141 2.15 -8.41 13.32
C GLN A 141 1.49 -8.13 11.97
N SER A 142 1.88 -7.05 11.27
CA SER A 142 1.42 -6.77 9.91
C SER A 142 2.05 -7.67 8.85
N VAL A 143 3.20 -8.27 9.14
CA VAL A 143 3.81 -9.26 8.24
C VAL A 143 3.06 -10.57 8.38
N GLY A 144 2.63 -11.14 7.25
CA GLY A 144 1.94 -12.43 7.24
C GLY A 144 2.81 -13.56 7.84
N ARG A 145 2.17 -14.57 8.42
CA ARG A 145 2.88 -15.67 9.14
C ARG A 145 3.96 -16.32 8.29
N ASP A 146 3.68 -16.61 7.02
CA ASP A 146 4.64 -17.23 6.11
C ASP A 146 5.92 -16.38 5.97
N ASN A 147 5.78 -15.05 5.87
CA ASN A 147 6.91 -14.14 5.80
C ASN A 147 7.59 -13.94 7.16
N GLN A 148 6.84 -13.99 8.27
CA GLN A 148 7.45 -14.04 9.60
C GLN A 148 8.35 -15.27 9.76
N GLU A 149 7.89 -16.44 9.29
CA GLU A 149 8.67 -17.68 9.28
C GLU A 149 9.93 -17.55 8.40
N LYS A 150 9.80 -16.96 7.20
CA LYS A 150 10.95 -16.67 6.32
C LYS A 150 11.96 -15.73 6.98
N ILE A 151 11.51 -14.65 7.62
CA ILE A 151 12.38 -13.72 8.35
C ILE A 151 13.14 -14.45 9.45
N VAL A 152 12.44 -15.27 10.26
CA VAL A 152 13.08 -16.04 11.34
C VAL A 152 14.09 -17.05 10.79
N ALA A 153 13.76 -17.74 9.70
CA ALA A 153 14.66 -18.67 9.04
C ALA A 153 15.91 -17.97 8.47
N TRP A 154 15.73 -16.85 7.79
CA TRP A 154 16.82 -16.00 7.29
C TRP A 154 17.71 -15.52 8.45
N GLY A 155 17.10 -15.02 9.53
CA GLY A 155 17.82 -14.56 10.72
C GLY A 155 18.70 -15.65 11.31
N ARG A 156 18.15 -16.86 11.48
CA ARG A 156 18.90 -18.02 11.97
C ARG A 156 20.07 -18.39 11.06
N ALA A 157 19.88 -18.34 9.74
CA ALA A 157 20.94 -18.64 8.77
C ALA A 157 22.11 -17.62 8.84
N HIS A 158 21.81 -16.38 9.22
CA HIS A 158 22.78 -15.28 9.31
C HIS A 158 23.24 -14.98 10.76
N GLY A 159 22.90 -15.85 11.73
CA GLY A 159 23.37 -15.74 13.11
C GLY A 159 22.59 -14.76 13.99
N HIS A 160 21.38 -14.37 13.58
CA HIS A 160 20.46 -13.52 14.35
C HIS A 160 19.40 -14.34 15.10
N ASP A 161 18.95 -13.82 16.25
CA ASP A 161 17.88 -14.40 17.08
C ASP A 161 16.57 -13.63 16.84
N PHE A 162 15.99 -13.76 15.63
CA PHE A 162 14.72 -13.12 15.31
C PHE A 162 13.52 -13.87 15.91
N PRO A 163 12.46 -13.15 16.34
CA PRO A 163 12.25 -11.69 16.20
C PRO A 163 12.92 -10.84 17.28
N LYS A 164 13.60 -11.42 18.28
CA LYS A 164 14.13 -10.71 19.44
C LYS A 164 15.15 -9.61 19.07
N THR A 165 16.05 -9.88 18.12
CA THR A 165 17.07 -8.92 17.65
C THR A 165 16.69 -8.21 16.35
N LEU A 166 15.46 -8.35 15.87
CA LEU A 166 15.05 -7.84 14.57
C LEU A 166 15.14 -6.31 14.48
N SER A 167 14.65 -5.60 15.51
CA SER A 167 14.70 -4.14 15.53
C SER A 167 16.11 -3.58 15.49
N GLU A 168 17.07 -4.24 16.16
CA GLU A 168 18.48 -3.84 16.16
C GLU A 168 19.12 -4.08 14.79
N PHE A 169 18.81 -5.22 14.16
CA PHE A 169 19.25 -5.52 12.81
C PHE A 169 18.70 -4.51 11.80
N LEU A 170 17.39 -4.24 11.80
CA LEU A 170 16.79 -3.29 10.86
C LEU A 170 17.33 -1.87 11.03
N ALA A 171 17.66 -1.47 12.27
CA ALA A 171 18.31 -0.20 12.54
C ALA A 171 19.75 -0.11 11.99
N SER A 172 20.40 -1.24 11.72
CA SER A 172 21.72 -1.28 11.07
C SER A 172 21.68 -1.11 9.55
N LEU A 173 20.49 -1.17 8.93
CA LEU A 173 20.31 -0.93 7.49
C LEU A 173 20.23 0.57 7.21
N GLU A 174 21.37 1.18 6.88
CA GLU A 174 21.51 2.63 6.74
C GLU A 174 20.96 3.14 5.40
N THR A 175 21.14 2.36 4.34
CA THR A 175 20.79 2.71 2.96
C THR A 175 19.47 2.06 2.51
N GLU A 176 18.88 2.60 1.45
CA GLU A 176 17.72 1.95 0.82
C GLU A 176 18.12 0.65 0.11
N GLU A 177 19.33 0.60 -0.48
CA GLU A 177 19.87 -0.58 -1.16
C GLU A 177 19.99 -1.77 -0.19
N GLU A 178 20.56 -1.59 1.00
CA GLU A 178 20.65 -2.64 2.03
C GLU A 178 19.26 -3.15 2.47
N ARG A 179 18.25 -2.29 2.48
CA ARG A 179 16.87 -2.70 2.79
C ARG A 179 16.26 -3.49 1.65
N GLU A 180 16.48 -3.08 0.41
CA GLU A 180 16.03 -3.83 -0.76
C GLU A 180 16.66 -5.23 -0.80
N ASP A 181 17.98 -5.31 -0.63
CA ASP A 181 18.72 -6.58 -0.64
C ASP A 181 18.16 -7.53 0.43
N TRP A 182 17.96 -7.03 1.66
CA TRP A 182 17.35 -7.82 2.72
C TRP A 182 15.93 -8.32 2.37
N VAL A 183 15.10 -7.46 1.76
CA VAL A 183 13.75 -7.85 1.34
C VAL A 183 13.80 -8.95 0.27
N GLU A 184 14.71 -8.84 -0.71
CA GLU A 184 14.90 -9.84 -1.76
C GLU A 184 15.36 -11.19 -1.20
N GLU A 185 16.36 -11.16 -0.32
CA GLU A 185 16.87 -12.38 0.33
C GLU A 185 15.81 -13.07 1.20
N VAL A 186 14.96 -12.32 1.90
CA VAL A 186 13.87 -12.88 2.70
C VAL A 186 12.77 -13.47 1.82
N LEU A 187 12.42 -12.82 0.71
CA LEU A 187 11.38 -13.32 -0.19
C LEU A 187 11.84 -14.52 -1.02
N GLY A 188 13.15 -14.59 -1.31
CA GLY A 188 13.75 -15.57 -2.21
C GLY A 188 13.55 -15.23 -3.69
N ASP A 189 13.45 -13.92 -4.00
CA ASP A 189 13.28 -13.37 -5.35
C ASP A 189 14.62 -13.18 -6.08
#